data_AF-A0A1C2DIP2-F1
#
_entry.id   AF-A0A1C2DIP2-F1
#
_cell.length_a   1.000
_cell.length_b   1.000
_cell.length_c   1.000
_cell.angle_alpha   90.00
_cell.angle_beta   90.00
_cell.angle_gamma   90.00
#
_symmetry.space_group_name_H-M   'P 1'
#
loop_
_entity.id
_entity.type
_entity.pdbx_description
1 polymer ?
#
loop_
_entity_poly.entity_id
_entity_poly.type
_entity_poly.pdbx_seq_one_letter_code
_entity_poly.pdbx_strand_id
1 'polypeptide(L)' 'MPQSYPQGRTDTLDYMHAMLGQLRGMAEAERFDMLTYLIEMAYIEAGDIIRNERPARVYPVRRKGNA' A
#
# COMPACT_ATOMS: atom_id res chain seq x y z
N MET A 1 22.30 12.24 -3.61
CA MET A 1 21.30 11.57 -4.46
C MET A 1 19.95 12.23 -4.18
N PRO A 2 19.37 13.04 -5.08
CA PRO A 2 18.02 13.53 -4.86
C PRO A 2 17.07 12.35 -5.07
N GLN A 3 16.28 12.02 -4.04
CA GLN A 3 15.12 11.16 -4.19
C GLN A 3 14.12 11.88 -5.09
N SER A 4 14.09 11.48 -6.36
CA SER A 4 13.01 11.82 -7.28
C SER A 4 11.75 11.18 -6.71
N TYR A 5 10.95 11.98 -6.00
CA TYR A 5 9.62 11.55 -5.60
C TYR A 5 8.83 11.23 -6.87
N PRO A 6 8.22 10.03 -6.97
CA PRO A 6 7.48 9.64 -8.16
C PRO A 6 6.46 10.72 -8.55
N GLN A 7 6.64 11.31 -9.74
CA GLN A 7 5.81 12.42 -10.22
C GLN A 7 4.37 11.98 -10.61
N GLY A 8 4.12 10.67 -10.74
CA GLY A 8 2.80 10.08 -11.01
C GLY A 8 2.20 9.35 -9.81
N ARG A 9 0.86 9.36 -9.71
CA ARG A 9 0.11 8.62 -8.67
C ARG A 9 0.32 7.10 -8.80
N THR A 10 0.45 6.61 -10.04
CA THR A 10 0.81 5.23 -10.38
C THR A 10 2.24 4.93 -9.95
N ASP A 11 3.19 5.79 -10.31
CA ASP A 11 4.61 5.64 -9.98
C ASP A 11 4.84 5.64 -8.46
N THR A 12 4.01 6.41 -7.74
CA THR A 12 4.03 6.46 -6.27
C THR A 12 3.53 5.15 -5.68
N LEU A 13 2.49 4.57 -6.27
CA LEU A 13 1.93 3.30 -5.82
C LEU A 13 2.85 2.12 -6.14
N ASP A 14 3.48 2.10 -7.31
CA ASP A 14 4.50 1.12 -7.70
C ASP A 14 5.70 1.16 -6.73
N TYR A 15 6.15 2.38 -6.40
CA TYR A 15 7.19 2.57 -5.40
C TYR A 15 6.77 2.06 -4.01
N MET A 16 5.55 2.39 -3.56
CA MET A 16 5.02 1.89 -2.29
C MET A 16 4.94 0.35 -2.27
N HIS A 17 4.47 -0.27 -3.36
CA HIS A 17 4.40 -1.71 -3.50
C HIS A 17 5.79 -2.37 -3.39
N ALA A 18 6.81 -1.78 -4.04
CA ALA A 18 8.19 -2.24 -3.91
C ALA A 18 8.72 -2.13 -2.47
N MET A 19 8.48 -1.00 -1.79
CA MET A 19 8.89 -0.82 -0.39
C MET A 19 8.21 -1.81 0.56
N LEU A 20 6.91 -2.07 0.37
CA LEU A 20 6.15 -3.03 1.18
C LEU A 20 6.75 -4.43 1.06
N GLY A 21 7.20 -4.85 -0.13
CA GLY A 21 7.90 -6.11 -0.32
C GLY A 21 9.20 -6.20 0.50
N GLN A 22 9.99 -5.12 0.53
CA GLN A 22 11.21 -5.07 1.35
C GLN A 22 10.91 -5.13 2.85
N LEU A 23 9.95 -4.32 3.31
CA LEU A 23 9.56 -4.28 4.73
C LEU A 23 9.01 -5.62 5.21
N ARG A 24 8.28 -6.35 4.36
CA ARG A 24 7.79 -7.70 4.70
C ARG A 24 8.94 -8.64 4.99
N GLY A 25 9.95 -8.67 4.12
CA GLY A 25 11.14 -9.51 4.33
C GLY A 25 11.92 -9.15 5.60
N MET A 26 11.99 -7.86 5.95
CA MET A 26 12.60 -7.42 7.21
C MET A 26 11.79 -7.87 8.44
N ALA A 27 10.46 -7.75 8.39
CA ALA A 27 9.58 -8.18 9.48
C ALA A 27 9.57 -9.71 9.66
N GLU A 28 9.62 -10.46 8.55
CA GLU A 28 9.77 -11.93 8.56
C GLU A 28 11.09 -12.36 9.19
N ALA A 29 12.20 -11.70 8.84
CA ALA A 29 13.52 -12.01 9.40
C ALA A 29 13.58 -11.84 10.93
N GLU A 30 12.89 -10.85 11.47
CA GLU A 30 12.80 -10.56 12.90
C GLU A 30 11.63 -11.31 13.60
N ARG A 31 10.88 -12.14 12.86
CA ARG A 31 9.73 -12.92 13.35
C ARG A 31 8.62 -12.07 14.00
N PHE A 32 8.35 -10.89 13.43
CA PHE A 32 7.25 -10.05 13.86
C PHE A 32 5.95 -10.45 13.16
N ASP A 33 5.33 -11.56 13.59
CA ASP A 33 4.20 -12.20 12.89
C ASP A 33 3.03 -11.24 12.58
N MET A 34 2.58 -10.46 13.57
CA MET A 34 1.50 -9.49 13.36
C MET A 34 1.88 -8.35 12.42
N LEU A 35 3.15 -7.91 12.46
CA LEU A 35 3.64 -6.84 11.60
C LEU A 35 3.79 -7.34 10.16
N THR A 36 4.35 -8.54 9.96
CA THR A 36 4.43 -9.22 8.67
C THR A 36 3.05 -9.33 8.03
N TYR A 37 2.06 -9.79 8.79
CA TYR A 37 0.68 -9.89 8.30
C TYR A 37 0.14 -8.54 7.80
N LEU A 38 0.29 -7.47 8.59
CA LEU A 38 -0.20 -6.14 8.20
C LEU A 38 0.49 -5.60 6.94
N ILE A 39 1.82 -5.79 6.84
CA ILE A 39 2.58 -5.38 5.67
C ILE A 39 2.19 -6.21 4.44
N GLU A 40 2.00 -7.52 4.60
CA GLU A 40 1.58 -8.42 3.53
C GLU A 40 0.18 -8.05 3.01
N MET A 41 -0.76 -7.76 3.90
CA MET A 41 -2.10 -7.31 3.49
C MET A 41 -2.04 -5.98 2.73
N ALA A 42 -1.17 -5.05 3.15
CA ALA A 42 -0.96 -3.79 2.43
C ALA A 42 -0.28 -4.00 1.07
N TYR A 43 0.67 -4.94 0.97
CA TYR A 43 1.34 -5.31 -0.28
C TYR A 43 0.32 -5.84 -1.30
N ILE A 44 -0.54 -6.77 -0.90
CA ILE A 44 -1.58 -7.35 -1.76
C ILE A 44 -2.54 -6.25 -2.24
N GLU A 45 -3.03 -5.39 -1.34
CA GLU A 45 -3.95 -4.30 -1.69
C GLU A 45 -3.31 -3.31 -2.68
N ALA A 46 -2.04 -2.95 -2.49
CA ALA A 46 -1.34 -2.07 -3.43
C ALA A 46 -1.23 -2.72 -4.82
N GLY A 47 -0.94 -4.02 -4.90
CA GLY A 47 -0.91 -4.78 -6.15
C GLY A 47 -2.27 -4.82 -6.85
N ASP A 48 -3.35 -5.06 -6.09
CA ASP A 48 -4.71 -5.06 -6.62
C ASP A 48 -5.12 -3.68 -7.17
N ILE A 49 -4.72 -2.58 -6.50
CA ILE A 49 -4.97 -1.22 -6.98
C ILE A 49 -4.17 -0.93 -8.26
N ILE A 50 -2.90 -1.34 -8.35
CA ILE A 50 -2.06 -1.19 -9.55
C ILE A 50 -2.68 -1.91 -10.75
N ARG A 51 -3.21 -3.12 -10.54
CA ARG A 51 -3.90 -3.92 -11.56
C ARG A 51 -5.30 -3.41 -11.92
N ASN A 52 -5.78 -2.34 -11.28
CA ASN A 52 -7.17 -1.86 -11.35
C ASN A 52 -8.20 -2.92 -10.93
N GLU A 53 -7.82 -3.90 -10.12
CA GLU A 53 -8.70 -4.93 -9.57
C GLU A 53 -9.51 -4.40 -8.38
N ARG A 54 -9.02 -3.35 -7.71
CA ARG A 54 -9.73 -2.65 -6.64
C ARG A 54 -9.63 -1.12 -6.79
N PRO A 55 -10.69 -0.37 -6.46
CA PRO A 55 -10.60 1.08 -6.40
C PRO A 55 -9.68 1.52 -5.25
N ALA A 56 -8.77 2.46 -5.52
CA ALA A 56 -7.85 3.03 -4.51
C ALA A 56 -8.52 3.70 -3.29
N ARG A 57 -9.86 3.78 -3.27
CA ARG A 57 -10.67 4.24 -2.14
C ARG A 57 -11.50 3.07 -1.63
N VAL A 58 -11.12 2.56 -0.46
CA VAL A 58 -11.80 1.43 0.19
C VAL A 58 -13.23 1.79 0.62
N TYR A 59 -13.56 3.06 0.87
CA TYR A 59 -14.95 3.54 1.01
C TYR A 59 -15.05 5.04 0.64
N PRO A 60 -16.01 5.49 -0.18
CA PRO A 60 -16.46 6.86 -0.05
C PRO A 60 -17.19 6.93 1.29
N VAL A 61 -16.57 7.51 2.32
CA VAL A 61 -17.30 7.97 3.50
C VAL A 61 -18.34 8.96 2.99
N ARG A 62 -19.55 8.47 2.75
CA ARG A 62 -20.72 9.29 2.53
C ARG A 62 -20.97 9.94 3.89
N ARG A 63 -20.33 11.10 4.14
CA ARG A 63 -20.81 12.05 5.13
C ARG A 63 -22.18 12.51 4.63
N LYS A 64 -23.21 11.72 4.89
CA LYS A 64 -24.57 12.23 5.00
C LYS A 64 -24.62 12.99 6.31
N GLY A 65 -24.12 14.22 6.27
CA GLY A 65 -24.51 15.24 7.22
C GLY A 65 -25.95 15.65 6.89
N ASN A 66 -26.88 15.04 7.60
CA ASN A 66 -28.13 15.59 8.13
C ASN A 66 -28.70 16.93 7.59
N ALA A 67 -29.96 16.81 7.13
CA ALA A 67 -31.12 17.71 7.22
C ALA A 67 -31.02 19.13 6.64
#